data_AF-A0A940X5K8-F1
#
_entry.id   AF-A0A940X5K8-F1
#
_cell.length_a   1.000
_cell.length_b   1.000
_cell.length_c   1.000
_cell.angle_alpha   90.00
_cell.angle_beta   90.00
_cell.angle_gamma   90.00
#
_symmetry.space_group_name_H-M   'P 1'
#
loop_
_entity.id
_entity.type
_entity.pdbx_description
1 polymer ?
#
loop_
_entity_poly.entity_id
_entity_poly.type
_entity_poly.pdbx_seq_one_letter_code
_entity_poly.pdbx_strand_id
1 'polypeptide(L)'
;MKESTRKFLKNPKNIFLIDGFGALLTVALLFFVLRTFSPYFGLSKTIFEYLSLLALVFAFYSITCFFLITNIWKPYLKIICIANVLYCVVTFGIIFYYYQSISVLGIVYFLGEIIVISGIVFLEIKTIQTPYQVP
;
A
#
# COMPACT_ATOMS: atom_id res chain seq x y z
N MET A 1 -0.90 24.30 -9.56
CA MET A 1 -1.42 23.43 -8.46
C MET A 1 -2.35 24.29 -7.60
N LYS A 2 -3.62 23.91 -7.43
CA LYS A 2 -4.63 24.73 -6.74
C LYS A 2 -4.30 24.85 -5.24
N GLU A 3 -4.70 25.95 -4.61
CA GLU A 3 -4.40 26.27 -3.20
C GLU A 3 -4.98 25.24 -2.21
N SER A 4 -6.13 24.64 -2.55
CA SER A 4 -6.73 23.52 -1.81
C SER A 4 -5.83 22.27 -1.76
N THR A 5 -5.11 21.97 -2.84
CA THR A 5 -4.19 20.83 -2.93
C THR A 5 -2.98 21.04 -2.02
N ARG A 6 -2.49 22.28 -1.87
CA ARG A 6 -1.40 22.61 -0.93
C ARG A 6 -1.81 22.46 0.53
N LYS A 7 -3.03 22.88 0.89
CA LYS A 7 -3.53 22.70 2.27
C LYS A 7 -3.68 21.22 2.61
N PHE A 8 -4.16 20.40 1.67
CA PHE A 8 -4.28 18.95 1.85
C PHE A 8 -2.91 18.29 2.09
N LEU A 9 -1.88 18.65 1.32
CA LEU A 9 -0.54 18.07 1.49
C LEU A 9 0.20 18.54 2.76
N LYS A 10 -0.24 19.64 3.39
CA LYS A 10 0.36 20.15 4.64
C LYS A 10 -0.06 19.38 5.89
N ASN A 11 -1.21 18.71 5.88
CA ASN A 11 -1.63 17.92 7.04
C ASN A 11 -1.00 16.53 6.97
N PRO A 12 -0.07 16.20 7.89
CA PRO A 12 0.65 14.92 7.84
C PRO A 12 -0.30 13.73 7.96
N LYS A 13 -1.52 13.89 8.47
CA LYS A 13 -2.49 12.80 8.56
C LYS A 13 -3.10 12.38 7.23
N ASN A 14 -3.11 13.26 6.23
CA ASN A 14 -3.73 12.94 4.95
C ASN A 14 -3.00 11.82 4.21
N ILE A 15 -1.76 11.52 4.62
CA ILE A 15 -1.02 10.36 4.12
C ILE A 15 -1.69 9.03 4.49
N PHE A 16 -2.34 8.93 5.66
CA PHE A 16 -3.12 7.76 6.06
C PHE A 16 -4.33 7.53 5.13
N LEU A 17 -4.96 8.60 4.64
CA LEU A 17 -6.01 8.43 3.63
C LEU A 17 -5.45 7.96 2.30
N ILE A 18 -4.32 8.53 1.86
CA ILE A 18 -3.70 8.14 0.59
C ILE A 18 -3.30 6.66 0.64
N ASP A 19 -2.63 6.24 1.71
CA ASP A 19 -2.26 4.84 1.93
C ASP A 19 -3.51 3.95 2.05
N GLY A 20 -4.50 4.33 2.87
CA GLY A 20 -5.73 3.57 3.05
C GLY A 20 -6.51 3.34 1.74
N PHE A 21 -6.68 4.38 0.92
CA PHE A 21 -7.31 4.23 -0.41
C PHE A 21 -6.44 3.46 -1.39
N GLY A 22 -5.11 3.62 -1.33
CA GLY A 22 -4.17 2.82 -2.10
C GLY A 22 -4.31 1.34 -1.77
N ALA A 23 -4.35 0.99 -0.48
CA ALA A 23 -4.55 -0.36 -0.01
C ALA A 23 -5.92 -0.92 -0.40
N LEU A 24 -7.00 -0.14 -0.34
CA LEU A 24 -8.32 -0.56 -0.86
C LEU A 24 -8.30 -0.81 -2.37
N LEU A 25 -7.55 -0.02 -3.14
CA LEU A 25 -7.36 -0.27 -4.57
C LEU A 25 -6.61 -1.59 -4.77
N THR A 26 -5.56 -1.85 -4.00
CA THR A 26 -4.84 -3.14 -4.00
C THR A 26 -5.77 -4.31 -3.69
N VAL A 27 -6.63 -4.19 -2.66
CA VAL A 27 -7.67 -5.20 -2.36
C VAL A 27 -8.56 -5.42 -3.57
N ALA A 28 -9.05 -4.35 -4.18
CA ALA A 28 -9.98 -4.45 -5.30
C ALA A 28 -9.35 -5.16 -6.50
N LEU A 29 -8.12 -4.79 -6.86
CA LEU A 29 -7.38 -5.41 -7.95
C LEU A 29 -7.06 -6.88 -7.64
N LEU A 30 -6.53 -7.20 -6.47
CA LEU A 30 -6.18 -8.57 -6.11
C LEU A 30 -7.42 -9.48 -6.02
N PHE A 31 -8.43 -9.07 -5.26
CA PHE A 31 -9.56 -9.92 -4.91
C PHE A 31 -10.60 -10.04 -6.02
N PHE A 32 -10.91 -8.94 -6.72
CA PHE A 32 -11.94 -8.95 -7.77
C PHE A 32 -11.36 -9.19 -9.16
N VAL A 33 -10.14 -8.72 -9.45
CA VAL A 33 -9.55 -8.85 -10.80
C VAL A 33 -8.62 -10.06 -10.85
N LEU A 34 -7.47 -10.02 -10.17
CA LEU A 34 -6.42 -11.02 -10.33
C LEU A 34 -6.86 -12.42 -9.89
N ARG A 35 -7.59 -12.52 -8.77
CA ARG A 35 -8.16 -13.79 -8.32
C ARG A 35 -9.16 -14.39 -9.30
N THR A 36 -10.04 -13.57 -9.89
CA THR A 36 -11.05 -14.01 -10.85
C THR A 36 -10.39 -14.51 -12.13
N PHE A 37 -9.38 -13.78 -12.59
CA PHE A 37 -8.61 -14.08 -13.80
C PHE A 37 -7.30 -14.82 -13.49
N SER A 38 -7.22 -15.56 -12.38
CA SER A 38 -5.97 -16.19 -11.90
C SER A 38 -5.23 -17.05 -12.95
N PRO A 39 -5.91 -17.78 -13.86
CA PRO A 39 -5.22 -18.55 -14.90
C PRO A 39 -4.36 -17.68 -15.84
N TYR A 40 -4.75 -16.41 -16.06
CA TYR A 40 -3.98 -15.48 -16.89
C TYR A 40 -2.74 -14.93 -16.17
N PHE A 41 -2.77 -14.89 -14.84
CA PHE A 41 -1.67 -14.38 -14.03
C PHE A 41 -0.64 -15.45 -13.64
N GLY A 42 -1.01 -16.74 -13.69
CA GLY A 42 -0.09 -17.86 -13.45
C GLY A 42 0.13 -18.19 -11.97
N LEU A 43 -0.80 -17.79 -11.09
CA LEU A 43 -0.77 -18.08 -9.65
C LEU A 43 -2.11 -18.66 -9.19
N SER A 44 -2.08 -19.35 -8.03
CA SER A 44 -3.29 -19.87 -7.40
C SER A 44 -4.15 -18.73 -6.83
N LYS A 45 -5.47 -18.95 -6.80
CA LYS A 45 -6.44 -17.99 -6.24
C LYS A 45 -6.12 -17.63 -4.79
N THR A 46 -5.66 -18.62 -4.03
CA THR A 46 -5.33 -18.49 -2.61
C THR A 46 -4.23 -17.45 -2.34
N ILE A 47 -3.25 -17.32 -3.25
CA ILE A 47 -2.20 -16.29 -3.12
C ILE A 47 -2.80 -14.89 -3.20
N PHE A 48 -3.68 -14.65 -4.18
CA PHE A 48 -4.37 -13.36 -4.32
C PHE A 48 -5.30 -13.08 -3.14
N GLU A 49 -5.97 -14.12 -2.61
CA GLU A 49 -6.81 -13.98 -1.41
C GLU A 49 -6.00 -13.55 -0.19
N TYR A 50 -4.86 -14.19 0.09
CA TYR A 50 -4.02 -13.82 1.22
C TYR A 50 -3.42 -12.42 1.10
N LEU A 51 -2.93 -12.03 -0.08
CA LEU A 51 -2.43 -10.68 -0.31
C LEU A 51 -3.55 -9.64 -0.18
N SER A 52 -4.74 -9.92 -0.70
CA SER A 52 -5.89 -9.02 -0.57
C SER A 52 -6.35 -8.87 0.88
N LEU A 53 -6.31 -9.95 1.68
CA LEU A 53 -6.65 -9.89 3.10
C LEU A 53 -5.64 -9.04 3.86
N LEU A 54 -4.35 -9.19 3.55
CA LEU A 54 -3.29 -8.38 4.16
C LEU A 54 -3.46 -6.89 3.81
N ALA A 55 -3.70 -6.57 2.54
CA ALA A 55 -3.98 -5.20 2.09
C ALA A 55 -5.25 -4.63 2.73
N LEU A 56 -6.28 -5.46 2.97
CA LEU A 56 -7.52 -5.04 3.63
C LEU A 56 -7.26 -4.64 5.09
N VAL A 57 -6.43 -5.40 5.81
CA VAL A 57 -6.01 -5.04 7.17
C VAL A 57 -5.27 -3.70 7.18
N PHE A 58 -4.38 -3.46 6.21
CA PHE A 58 -3.66 -2.19 6.10
C PHE A 58 -4.61 -1.04 5.81
N ALA A 59 -5.56 -1.22 4.89
CA ALA A 59 -6.59 -0.23 4.60
C ALA A 59 -7.39 0.16 5.85
N PHE A 60 -7.88 -0.82 6.61
CA PHE A 60 -8.62 -0.56 7.85
C PHE A 60 -7.76 0.14 8.89
N TYR A 61 -6.52 -0.30 9.09
CA TYR A 61 -5.60 0.33 10.03
C TYR A 61 -5.35 1.79 9.67
N SER A 62 -5.06 2.07 8.39
CA SER A 62 -4.73 3.41 7.89
C SER A 62 -5.93 4.36 8.00
N ILE A 63 -7.10 3.93 7.56
CA ILE A 63 -8.35 4.71 7.66
C ILE A 63 -8.71 4.98 9.14
N THR A 64 -8.56 3.98 10.01
CA THR A 64 -8.80 4.14 11.44
C THR A 64 -7.84 5.17 12.05
N CYS A 65 -6.55 5.10 11.69
CA CYS A 65 -5.55 6.07 12.14
C CYS A 65 -5.88 7.48 11.68
N PHE A 66 -6.39 7.66 10.47
CA PHE A 66 -6.81 8.96 9.97
C PHE A 66 -7.89 9.61 10.85
N PHE A 67 -8.92 8.85 11.23
CA PHE A 67 -10.04 9.37 12.01
C PHE A 67 -9.71 9.53 13.51
N LEU A 68 -8.95 8.60 14.09
CA LEU A 68 -8.79 8.53 15.55
C LEU A 68 -7.50 9.20 16.06
N ILE A 69 -6.43 9.26 15.26
CA ILE A 69 -5.13 9.75 15.75
C ILE A 69 -4.99 11.25 15.48
N THR A 70 -4.77 12.03 16.55
CA THR A 70 -4.67 13.50 16.48
C THR A 70 -3.28 14.05 16.75
N ASN A 71 -2.73 13.78 17.92
CA ASN A 71 -1.50 14.42 18.37
C ASN A 71 -0.22 13.58 18.14
N ILE A 72 -0.33 12.25 18.08
CA ILE A 72 0.83 11.34 18.09
C ILE A 72 0.82 10.46 16.84
N TRP A 73 0.84 11.05 15.64
CA TRP A 73 0.66 10.31 14.38
C TRP A 73 1.93 9.61 13.87
N LYS A 74 3.13 10.10 14.21
CA LYS A 74 4.41 9.58 13.68
C LYS A 74 4.65 8.09 13.92
N PRO A 75 4.41 7.52 15.13
CA PRO A 75 4.62 6.10 15.37
C PRO A 75 3.68 5.20 14.55
N TYR A 76 2.42 5.61 14.39
CA TYR A 76 1.43 4.87 13.59
C TYR A 76 1.81 4.87 12.12
N LEU A 77 2.33 5.99 11.61
CA LEU A 77 2.82 6.06 10.23
C LEU A 77 4.08 5.20 10.02
N LYS A 78 4.95 5.07 11.02
CA LYS A 78 6.09 4.14 10.98
C LYS A 78 5.64 2.68 10.87
N ILE A 79 4.58 2.30 11.59
CA ILE A 79 4.03 0.94 11.52
C ILE A 79 3.58 0.62 10.09
N ILE A 80 2.85 1.55 9.45
CA ILE A 80 2.40 1.39 8.06
C ILE A 80 3.59 1.30 7.10
N CYS A 81 4.57 2.18 7.25
CA CYS A 81 5.78 2.16 6.43
C CYS A 81 6.51 0.81 6.50
N ILE A 82 6.68 0.26 7.70
CA ILE A 82 7.27 -1.08 7.89
C ILE A 82 6.38 -2.16 7.26
N ALA A 83 5.07 -2.08 7.45
CA ALA A 83 4.13 -3.05 6.90
C ALA A 83 4.13 -3.06 5.37
N ASN A 84 4.16 -1.88 4.73
CA ASN A 84 4.24 -1.72 3.28
C ASN A 84 5.57 -2.23 2.70
N VAL A 85 6.69 -2.00 3.39
CA VAL A 85 7.99 -2.58 3.02
C VAL A 85 7.93 -4.11 3.10
N LEU A 86 7.41 -4.67 4.19
CA LEU A 86 7.27 -6.12 4.35
C LEU A 86 6.36 -6.72 3.27
N TYR A 87 5.25 -6.05 2.96
CA TYR A 87 4.37 -6.45 1.87
C TYR A 87 5.10 -6.48 0.53
N CYS A 88 5.88 -5.44 0.19
CA CYS A 88 6.68 -5.43 -1.02
C CYS A 88 7.70 -6.58 -1.05
N VAL A 89 8.34 -6.90 0.09
CA VAL A 89 9.27 -8.03 0.20
C VAL A 89 8.54 -9.36 -0.03
N VAL A 90 7.36 -9.56 0.56
CA VAL A 90 6.54 -10.75 0.34
C VAL A 90 6.13 -10.87 -1.13
N THR A 91 5.64 -9.79 -1.73
CA THR A 91 5.25 -9.75 -3.14
C THR A 91 6.42 -10.04 -4.07
N PHE A 92 7.59 -9.49 -3.80
CA PHE A 92 8.81 -9.82 -4.56
C PHE A 92 9.23 -11.28 -4.37
N GLY A 93 9.13 -11.80 -3.14
CA GLY A 93 9.37 -13.21 -2.84
C GLY A 93 8.44 -14.15 -3.61
N ILE A 94 7.17 -13.78 -3.79
CA ILE A 94 6.21 -14.53 -4.61
C ILE A 94 6.65 -14.58 -6.07
N ILE A 95 7.10 -13.46 -6.65
CA ILE A 95 7.64 -13.44 -8.02
C ILE A 95 8.80 -14.43 -8.16
N PHE A 96 9.74 -14.41 -7.21
CA PHE A 96 10.91 -15.28 -7.27
C PHE A 96 10.57 -16.75 -7.06
N TYR A 97 9.74 -17.06 -6.07
CA TYR A 97 9.34 -18.43 -5.74
C TYR A 97 8.54 -19.09 -6.88
N TYR A 98 7.65 -18.32 -7.51
CA TYR A 98 6.81 -18.79 -8.61
C TYR A 98 7.34 -18.41 -10.00
N TYR A 99 8.64 -18.10 -10.16
CA TYR A 99 9.16 -17.53 -11.42
C TYR A 99 8.87 -18.38 -12.67
N GLN A 100 8.75 -19.70 -12.51
CA GLN A 100 8.46 -20.62 -13.62
C GLN A 100 6.97 -20.68 -13.99
N SER A 101 6.06 -20.40 -13.05
CA SER A 101 4.62 -20.52 -13.25
C SER A 101 3.93 -19.17 -13.44
N ILE A 102 4.47 -18.11 -12.83
CA ILE A 102 3.93 -16.76 -12.93
C ILE A 102 4.03 -16.28 -14.38
N SER A 103 2.95 -15.71 -14.88
CA SER A 103 2.93 -15.14 -16.23
C SER A 103 3.68 -13.81 -16.29
N VAL A 104 4.03 -13.37 -17.50
CA VAL A 104 4.56 -12.02 -17.73
C VAL A 104 3.60 -10.94 -17.23
N LEU A 105 2.28 -11.14 -17.39
CA LEU A 105 1.27 -10.22 -16.87
C LEU A 105 1.29 -10.13 -15.34
N GLY A 106 1.47 -11.27 -14.66
CA GLY A 106 1.64 -11.34 -13.20
C GLY A 106 2.88 -10.62 -12.73
N ILE A 107 4.02 -10.83 -13.39
CA ILE A 107 5.28 -10.15 -13.07
C ILE A 107 5.10 -8.63 -13.23
N VAL A 108 4.56 -8.18 -14.37
CA VAL A 108 4.35 -6.75 -14.64
C VAL A 108 3.42 -6.12 -13.61
N TYR A 109 2.32 -6.80 -13.25
CA TYR A 109 1.41 -6.31 -12.22
C TYR A 109 2.13 -6.14 -10.87
N PHE A 110 2.80 -7.17 -10.38
CA PHE A 110 3.41 -7.12 -9.04
C PHE A 110 4.61 -6.20 -8.98
N LEU A 111 5.42 -6.08 -10.05
CA LEU A 111 6.46 -5.06 -10.13
C LEU A 111 5.87 -3.66 -10.13
N GLY A 112 4.78 -3.43 -10.87
CA GLY A 112 4.04 -2.16 -10.85
C GLY A 112 3.51 -1.83 -9.44
N GLU A 113 2.93 -2.82 -8.76
CA GLU A 113 2.45 -2.69 -7.39
C GLU A 113 3.60 -2.32 -6.43
N ILE A 114 4.74 -3.01 -6.50
CA ILE A 114 5.94 -2.70 -5.71
C ILE A 114 6.41 -1.27 -5.95
N ILE A 115 6.45 -0.80 -7.20
CA ILE A 115 6.87 0.57 -7.54
C ILE A 115 5.92 1.59 -6.93
N VAL A 116 4.61 1.39 -7.06
CA VAL A 116 3.59 2.29 -6.50
C VAL A 116 3.70 2.35 -4.98
N ILE A 117 3.75 1.20 -4.30
CA ILE A 117 3.83 1.13 -2.84
C ILE A 117 5.17 1.70 -2.34
N SER A 118 6.28 1.44 -3.01
CA SER A 118 7.58 2.03 -2.68
C SER A 118 7.56 3.56 -2.80
N GLY A 119 6.84 4.09 -3.78
CA GLY A 119 6.58 5.52 -3.91
C GLY A 119 5.80 6.09 -2.72
N ILE A 120 4.79 5.39 -2.22
CA ILE A 120 4.04 5.77 -1.02
C ILE A 120 4.97 5.73 0.21
N VAL A 121 5.70 4.64 0.43
CA VAL A 121 6.67 4.48 1.53
C VAL A 121 7.68 5.63 1.55
N PHE A 122 8.17 6.06 0.40
CA PHE A 122 9.06 7.21 0.31
C PHE A 122 8.40 8.51 0.80
N LEU A 123 7.13 8.74 0.46
CA LEU A 123 6.37 9.88 0.97
C LEU A 123 6.17 9.77 2.48
N GLU A 124 5.90 8.57 3.00
CA GLU A 124 5.72 8.33 4.44
C GLU A 124 6.98 8.67 5.23
N ILE A 125 8.13 8.19 4.77
CA ILE A 125 9.43 8.49 5.37
C ILE A 125 9.69 10.00 5.37
N LYS A 126 9.43 10.68 4.25
CA LYS A 126 9.57 12.14 4.16
C LYS A 126 8.65 12.86 5.15
N THR A 127 7.40 12.42 5.28
CA THR A 127 6.45 13.01 6.23
C THR A 127 6.89 12.79 7.68
N ILE A 128 7.41 11.62 8.03
CA ILE A 128 7.95 11.32 9.37
C ILE A 128 9.15 12.22 9.71
N GLN A 129 10.07 12.38 8.76
CA GLN A 129 11.31 13.15 8.92
C GLN A 129 11.10 14.66 8.93
N THR A 130 10.00 15.15 8.34
CA THR A 130 9.69 16.58 8.36
C THR A 130 9.45 17.04 9.81
N PRO A 131 10.19 18.04 10.32
CA PRO A 131 9.93 18.63 11.63
C PRO A 131 8.52 19.19 11.64
N TYR A 132 7.73 18.86 12.68
CA TYR A 132 6.41 19.45 12.85
C TYR A 132 6.59 20.95 13.09
N GLN A 133 6.33 21.77 12.07
CA GLN A 133 6.22 23.21 12.24
C GLN A 133 4.88 23.47 12.90
N VAL A 134 4.93 23.86 14.18
CA VAL A 134 3.78 24.41 14.89
C VAL A 134 3.32 25.65 14.11
N PRO A 135 2.03 25.79 13.78
CA PRO A 135 1.51 27.03 13.22
C PRO A 135 1.69 28.21 14.19
#